data_AF-A0A9P7JDS3-F1
#
_entry.id   AF-A0A9P7JDS3-F1
#
_cell.length_a   1.000
_cell.length_b   1.000
_cell.length_c   1.000
_cell.angle_alpha   90.00
_cell.angle_beta   90.00
_cell.angle_gamma   90.00
#
_symmetry.space_group_name_H-M   'P 1'
#
loop_
_entity.id
_entity.type
_entity.pdbx_description
1 polymer ?
#
loop_
_entity_poly.entity_id
_entity_poly.type
_entity_poly.pdbx_seq_one_letter_code
_entity_poly.pdbx_strand_id
1 'polypeptide(L)'
;MAVHLFESCRGRLPSAGAGLRVLIHSRLASSTMSQYPFPHHPRPTPHQIFHLSHNASQADIKSRYYELVREHHPDSAHAQHIPASERHSRFQSITAAYETLTGKSRLQLDSGLRSSPSDSHMYEELRRRRRAHHRSAGMDFDRDHPFGFASGTPGREWTARPDERWKDWSIIFVGTACFIIGIAPIFFSHSSDKRHMSAVQNLAQARSEAQEYGMERRREIRRRVREYQLEQEERDARCSCDHKAERK
;
A
#
# COMPACT_ATOMS: atom_id res chain seq x y z
N MET A 1 2.81 80.13 28.25
CA MET A 1 2.35 80.51 26.89
C MET A 1 3.18 79.72 25.88
N ALA A 2 2.56 79.27 24.78
CA ALA A 2 3.09 78.49 23.64
C ALA A 2 3.46 77.02 23.97
N VAL A 3 2.60 76.00 23.80
CA VAL A 3 2.14 75.31 22.55
C VAL A 3 3.16 75.24 21.41
N HIS A 4 3.54 74.02 21.05
CA HIS A 4 3.52 73.37 19.71
C HIS A 4 4.59 72.24 19.68
N LEU A 5 4.16 70.96 19.66
CA LEU A 5 3.95 70.08 18.49
C LEU A 5 5.21 69.22 18.20
N PHE A 6 5.13 67.90 18.38
CA PHE A 6 4.77 66.88 17.36
C PHE A 6 5.99 66.37 16.61
N GLU A 7 6.40 65.13 16.86
CA GLU A 7 6.55 64.10 15.82
C GLU A 7 7.00 62.77 16.44
N SER A 8 6.08 61.82 16.43
CA SER A 8 6.28 60.41 16.76
C SER A 8 5.96 59.61 15.51
N CYS A 9 6.97 59.05 14.85
CA CYS A 9 6.80 58.11 13.74
C CYS A 9 7.95 57.09 13.74
N ARG A 10 7.80 56.04 14.55
CA ARG A 10 8.55 54.77 14.42
C ARG A 10 7.54 53.63 14.41
N GLY A 11 7.51 52.86 13.33
CA GLY A 11 7.12 51.46 13.41
C GLY A 11 6.19 50.92 12.31
N ARG A 12 6.82 50.19 11.37
CA ARG A 12 6.47 48.79 11.05
C ARG A 12 5.19 48.52 10.24
N LEU A 13 5.39 48.49 8.92
CA LEU A 13 5.12 47.40 7.96
C LEU A 13 3.74 46.68 7.89
N PRO A 14 3.39 46.16 6.69
CA PRO A 14 2.02 46.20 6.17
C PRO A 14 1.18 44.93 6.37
N SER A 15 -0.12 45.18 6.46
CA SER A 15 -1.24 44.43 5.89
C SER A 15 -0.88 43.25 4.98
N ALA A 16 -0.94 42.03 5.53
CA ALA A 16 -1.06 40.80 4.76
C ALA A 16 -2.52 40.57 4.36
N GLY A 17 -2.92 41.18 3.23
CA GLY A 17 -4.14 40.80 2.52
C GLY A 17 -3.91 39.44 1.85
N ALA A 18 -4.64 38.42 2.31
CA ALA A 18 -4.66 37.09 1.70
C ALA A 18 -5.35 37.15 0.33
N GLY A 19 -4.57 37.48 -0.71
CA GLY A 19 -4.96 37.29 -2.09
C GLY A 19 -4.90 35.81 -2.46
N LEU A 20 -6.07 35.20 -2.68
CA LEU A 20 -6.24 33.90 -3.35
C LEU A 20 -5.63 33.96 -4.76
N ARG A 21 -4.32 33.72 -4.87
CA ARG A 21 -3.68 33.34 -6.13
C ARG A 21 -4.00 31.87 -6.38
N VAL A 22 -5.11 31.63 -7.07
CA VAL A 22 -5.35 30.36 -7.75
C VAL A 22 -4.24 30.19 -8.79
N LEU A 23 -3.18 29.49 -8.41
CA LEU A 23 -2.15 29.05 -9.33
C LEU A 23 -2.74 27.92 -10.18
N ILE A 24 -3.45 28.31 -11.24
CA ILE A 24 -3.67 27.42 -12.38
C ILE A 24 -2.29 27.19 -12.99
N HIS A 25 -1.59 26.18 -12.48
CA HIS A 25 -0.49 25.57 -13.20
C HIS A 25 -1.12 24.82 -14.36
N SER A 26 -1.41 25.55 -15.43
CA SER A 26 -1.50 24.99 -16.77
C SER A 26 -0.14 24.33 -16.97
N ARG A 27 -0.07 23.02 -16.70
CA ARG A 27 1.02 22.19 -17.19
C ARG A 27 0.93 22.35 -18.70
N LEU A 28 1.80 23.22 -19.24
CA LEU A 28 2.25 23.11 -20.62
C LEU A 28 2.63 21.64 -20.76
N ALA A 29 1.78 20.88 -21.44
CA ALA A 29 2.12 19.56 -21.90
C ALA A 29 3.24 19.81 -22.91
N SER A 30 4.48 19.85 -22.44
CA SER A 30 5.61 19.50 -23.28
C SER A 30 5.25 18.13 -23.81
N SER A 31 4.84 18.07 -25.08
CA SER A 31 4.94 16.86 -25.87
C SER A 31 6.43 16.58 -25.99
N THR A 32 7.05 16.07 -24.91
CA THR A 32 8.35 15.47 -24.99
C THR A 32 8.13 14.29 -25.91
N MET A 33 8.51 14.46 -27.17
CA MET A 33 8.69 13.33 -28.06
C MET A 33 9.47 12.28 -27.27
N SER A 34 8.98 11.04 -27.26
CA SER A 34 9.62 9.91 -26.59
C SER A 34 11.13 10.02 -26.78
N GLN A 35 11.87 10.34 -25.72
CA GLN A 35 13.28 10.69 -25.83
C GLN A 35 14.09 9.51 -26.43
N TYR A 36 13.49 8.31 -26.39
CA TYR A 36 14.02 7.06 -26.91
C TYR A 36 12.93 6.31 -27.68
N PRO A 37 12.75 6.54 -28.99
CA PRO A 37 11.75 5.83 -29.77
C PRO A 37 12.07 4.35 -29.90
N PHE A 38 11.05 3.49 -29.85
CA PHE A 38 11.24 2.05 -30.00
C PHE A 38 11.70 1.70 -31.45
N PRO A 39 12.72 0.84 -31.64
CA PRO A 39 13.23 0.50 -32.97
C PRO A 39 12.19 -0.21 -33.85
N HIS A 40 12.10 0.17 -35.13
CA HIS A 40 11.08 -0.33 -36.07
C HIS A 40 11.42 -1.65 -36.77
N HIS A 41 12.65 -2.17 -36.61
CA HIS A 41 13.08 -3.38 -37.29
C HIS A 41 12.70 -4.64 -36.49
N PRO A 42 12.47 -5.79 -37.16
CA PRO A 42 11.86 -6.97 -36.54
C PRO A 42 12.74 -7.68 -35.49
N ARG A 43 14.04 -7.39 -35.45
CA ARG A 43 15.00 -8.01 -34.52
C ARG A 43 15.99 -6.97 -33.98
N PRO A 44 15.57 -6.13 -33.03
CA PRO A 44 16.45 -5.15 -32.41
C PRO A 44 17.40 -5.78 -31.41
N THR A 45 18.67 -5.34 -31.42
CA THR A 45 19.64 -5.82 -30.44
C THR A 45 19.33 -5.20 -29.07
N PRO A 46 19.68 -5.86 -27.96
CA PRO A 46 19.41 -5.33 -26.62
C PRO A 46 20.00 -3.92 -26.40
N HIS A 47 21.21 -3.66 -26.89
CA HIS A 47 21.85 -2.35 -26.79
C HIS A 47 21.12 -1.27 -27.61
N GLN A 48 20.57 -1.63 -28.78
CA GLN A 48 19.78 -0.72 -29.61
C GLN A 48 18.45 -0.35 -28.96
N ILE A 49 17.77 -1.31 -28.33
CA ILE A 49 16.51 -1.03 -27.58
C ILE A 49 16.77 -0.02 -26.47
N PHE A 50 17.89 -0.18 -25.75
CA PHE A 50 18.25 0.67 -24.62
C PHE A 50 18.90 2.00 -25.04
N HIS A 51 19.27 2.16 -26.32
CA HIS A 51 20.02 3.33 -26.79
C HIS A 51 21.29 3.56 -25.95
N LEU A 52 21.96 2.47 -25.58
CA LEU A 52 23.19 2.48 -24.77
C LEU A 52 24.35 1.91 -25.58
N SER A 53 25.57 2.38 -25.27
CA SER A 53 26.78 1.78 -25.85
C SER A 53 26.99 0.35 -25.35
N HIS A 54 27.79 -0.44 -26.08
CA HIS A 54 28.14 -1.80 -25.68
C HIS A 54 28.90 -1.87 -24.33
N ASN A 55 29.55 -0.78 -23.93
CA ASN A 55 30.32 -0.67 -22.69
C ASN A 55 29.54 0.01 -21.55
N ALA A 56 28.22 0.14 -21.67
CA ALA A 56 27.40 0.78 -20.64
C ALA A 56 27.43 0.00 -19.33
N SER A 57 27.43 0.73 -18.21
CA SER A 57 27.47 0.10 -16.88
C SER A 57 26.12 -0.56 -16.55
N GLN A 58 26.13 -1.52 -15.62
CA GLN A 58 24.89 -2.15 -15.14
C GLN A 58 23.94 -1.15 -14.46
N ALA A 59 24.47 -0.07 -13.89
CA ALA A 59 23.67 1.01 -13.32
C ALA A 59 22.91 1.77 -14.43
N ASP A 60 23.56 2.04 -15.55
CA ASP A 60 22.96 2.73 -16.70
C ASP A 60 21.92 1.87 -17.42
N ILE A 61 22.16 0.56 -17.52
CA ILE A 61 21.18 -0.39 -18.05
C ILE A 61 19.93 -0.40 -17.17
N LYS A 62 20.10 -0.40 -15.84
CA LYS A 62 18.99 -0.38 -14.89
C LYS A 62 18.23 0.94 -14.90
N SER A 63 18.91 2.09 -14.97
CA SER A 63 18.23 3.40 -15.05
C SER A 63 17.39 3.50 -16.31
N ARG A 64 17.97 3.15 -17.47
CA ARG A 64 17.27 3.15 -18.75
C ARG A 64 16.12 2.16 -18.80
N TYR A 65 16.26 1.00 -18.16
CA TYR A 65 15.16 0.03 -18.02
C TYR A 65 13.94 0.67 -17.37
N TYR A 66 14.11 1.39 -16.26
CA TYR A 66 12.98 2.02 -15.57
C TYR A 66 12.33 3.12 -16.40
N GLU A 67 13.10 3.90 -17.15
CA GLU A 67 12.58 4.94 -18.05
C GLU A 67 11.73 4.33 -19.17
N LEU A 68 12.27 3.32 -19.88
CA LEU A 68 11.57 2.63 -20.96
C LEU A 68 10.33 1.89 -20.48
N VAL A 69 10.39 1.25 -19.31
CA VAL A 69 9.22 0.59 -18.72
C VAL A 69 8.15 1.62 -18.36
N ARG A 70 8.51 2.77 -17.79
CA ARG A 70 7.55 3.82 -17.45
C ARG A 70 6.81 4.36 -18.68
N GLU A 71 7.50 4.43 -19.82
CA GLU A 71 6.94 4.89 -21.08
C GLU A 71 6.14 3.81 -21.81
N HIS A 72 6.68 2.60 -21.93
CA HIS A 72 6.09 1.50 -22.70
C HIS A 72 5.29 0.47 -21.89
N HIS A 73 5.00 0.73 -20.60
CA HIS A 73 4.12 -0.15 -19.83
C HIS A 73 2.76 -0.28 -20.53
N PRO A 74 2.14 -1.48 -20.60
CA PRO A 74 0.83 -1.64 -21.23
C PRO A 74 -0.24 -0.72 -20.63
N ASP A 75 -0.11 -0.36 -19.35
CA ASP A 75 -1.05 0.53 -18.63
C ASP A 75 -0.64 2.02 -18.67
N SER A 76 0.48 2.38 -19.31
CA SER A 76 0.91 3.78 -19.38
C SER A 76 0.01 4.60 -20.32
N ALA A 77 -0.25 5.86 -19.98
CA ALA A 77 -0.97 6.78 -20.87
C ALA A 77 -0.26 6.95 -22.23
N HIS A 78 1.07 6.84 -22.26
CA HIS A 78 1.87 6.93 -23.48
C HIS A 78 1.70 5.73 -24.39
N ALA A 79 1.38 4.55 -23.87
CA ALA A 79 1.21 3.35 -24.68
C ALA A 79 -0.25 3.18 -25.20
N GLN A 80 -1.22 3.87 -24.61
CA GLN A 80 -2.65 3.69 -24.93
C GLN A 80 -3.03 3.97 -26.39
N HIS A 81 -2.29 4.82 -27.09
CA HIS A 81 -2.54 5.12 -28.51
C HIS A 81 -2.07 4.01 -29.48
N ILE A 82 -1.35 3.01 -28.96
CA ILE A 82 -0.78 1.89 -29.72
C ILE A 82 -1.66 0.64 -29.50
N PRO A 83 -1.88 -0.20 -30.53
CA PRO A 83 -2.64 -1.44 -30.38
C PRO A 83 -2.07 -2.32 -29.25
N ALA A 84 -2.96 -3.03 -28.55
CA ALA A 84 -2.62 -3.81 -27.35
C ALA A 84 -1.55 -4.88 -27.62
N SER A 85 -1.61 -5.54 -28.79
CA SER A 85 -0.63 -6.53 -29.23
C SER A 85 0.78 -5.95 -29.32
N GLU A 86 0.91 -4.75 -29.90
CA GLU A 86 2.19 -4.08 -30.09
C GLU A 86 2.73 -3.52 -28.78
N ARG A 87 1.87 -2.99 -27.89
CA ARG A 87 2.29 -2.60 -26.53
C ARG A 87 2.94 -3.75 -25.79
N HIS A 88 2.28 -4.92 -25.81
CA HIS A 88 2.78 -6.09 -25.10
C HIS A 88 4.06 -6.63 -25.75
N SER A 89 4.15 -6.63 -27.09
CA SER A 89 5.36 -7.00 -27.83
C SER A 89 6.55 -6.09 -27.48
N ARG A 90 6.35 -4.76 -27.45
CA ARG A 90 7.38 -3.81 -27.04
C ARG A 90 7.84 -4.05 -25.61
N PHE A 91 6.90 -4.21 -24.68
CA PHE A 91 7.22 -4.50 -23.28
C PHE A 91 8.03 -5.80 -23.13
N GLN A 92 7.59 -6.89 -23.78
CA GLN A 92 8.31 -8.17 -23.78
C GLN A 92 9.74 -8.03 -24.32
N SER A 93 9.93 -7.27 -25.40
CA SER A 93 11.26 -7.06 -25.99
C SER A 93 12.20 -6.26 -25.07
N ILE A 94 11.68 -5.26 -24.34
CA ILE A 94 12.44 -4.48 -23.35
C ILE A 94 12.87 -5.39 -22.19
N THR A 95 11.96 -6.23 -21.68
CA THR A 95 12.27 -7.18 -20.61
C THR A 95 13.31 -8.21 -21.06
N ALA A 96 13.15 -8.81 -22.24
CA ALA A 96 14.10 -9.77 -22.80
C ALA A 96 15.50 -9.17 -23.02
N ALA A 97 15.56 -7.92 -23.47
CA ALA A 97 16.82 -7.19 -23.64
C ALA A 97 17.51 -6.90 -22.30
N TYR A 98 16.77 -6.51 -21.27
CA TYR A 98 17.30 -6.31 -19.91
C TYR A 98 17.87 -7.61 -19.33
N GLU A 99 17.16 -8.73 -19.48
CA GLU A 99 17.64 -10.05 -19.05
C GLU A 99 18.96 -10.42 -19.73
N THR A 100 19.05 -10.19 -21.04
CA THR A 100 20.25 -10.48 -21.84
C THR A 100 21.45 -9.65 -21.38
N LEU A 101 21.26 -8.34 -21.15
CA LEU A 101 22.33 -7.42 -20.76
C LEU A 101 22.78 -7.58 -19.29
N THR A 102 21.89 -8.05 -18.43
CA THR A 102 22.20 -8.31 -17.01
C THR A 102 22.75 -9.72 -16.78
N GLY A 103 22.79 -10.56 -17.82
CA GLY A 103 23.24 -11.96 -17.70
C GLY A 103 22.30 -12.85 -16.87
N LYS A 104 21.10 -12.35 -16.56
CA LYS A 104 20.07 -13.10 -15.83
C LYS A 104 19.33 -13.95 -16.84
N SER A 105 19.85 -15.16 -17.07
CA SER A 105 19.20 -16.18 -17.90
C SER A 105 17.70 -16.30 -17.56
N ARG A 106 16.83 -16.50 -18.55
CA ARG A 106 15.38 -16.74 -18.40
C ARG A 106 15.02 -17.75 -17.30
N LEU A 107 15.94 -18.67 -16.97
CA LEU A 107 15.80 -19.63 -15.87
C LEU A 107 15.80 -18.98 -14.46
N GLN A 108 16.28 -17.75 -14.31
CA GLN A 108 16.23 -16.98 -13.06
C GLN A 108 14.96 -16.12 -12.94
N LEU A 109 14.33 -15.70 -14.04
CA LEU A 109 13.22 -14.74 -13.97
C LEU A 109 11.88 -15.40 -13.59
N ASP A 110 11.65 -16.67 -13.97
CA ASP A 110 10.50 -17.46 -13.47
C ASP A 110 10.61 -17.82 -11.98
N SER A 111 11.75 -17.53 -11.34
CA SER A 111 12.03 -17.84 -9.93
C SER A 111 11.99 -16.63 -8.99
N GLY A 112 11.18 -15.62 -9.28
CA GLY A 112 10.83 -14.60 -8.29
C GLY A 112 11.48 -13.25 -8.54
N LEU A 113 10.61 -12.31 -8.88
CA LEU A 113 10.89 -10.89 -9.00
C LEU A 113 11.30 -10.29 -7.64
N ARG A 114 12.52 -10.55 -7.12
CA ARG A 114 13.11 -9.84 -5.96
C ARG A 114 14.58 -10.18 -5.63
N SER A 115 15.49 -10.22 -6.61
CA SER A 115 16.94 -10.32 -6.30
C SER A 115 17.51 -9.02 -5.70
N SER A 116 17.28 -8.87 -4.40
CA SER A 116 18.06 -8.10 -3.43
C SER A 116 19.29 -8.95 -3.02
N PRO A 117 20.44 -8.38 -2.60
CA PRO A 117 21.61 -9.18 -2.19
C PRO A 117 21.34 -10.21 -1.06
N SER A 118 20.26 -10.06 -0.30
CA SER A 118 19.78 -11.04 0.69
C SER A 118 19.28 -12.36 0.07
N ASP A 119 19.05 -12.39 -1.25
CA ASP A 119 18.35 -13.45 -1.96
C ASP A 119 19.30 -14.60 -2.38
N SER A 120 20.62 -14.35 -2.45
CA SER A 120 21.60 -15.41 -2.74
C SER A 120 21.61 -16.51 -1.67
N HIS A 121 21.50 -16.13 -0.38
CA HIS A 121 21.43 -17.09 0.72
C HIS A 121 20.10 -17.85 0.70
N MET A 122 18.99 -17.17 0.38
CA MET A 122 17.67 -17.81 0.27
C MET A 122 17.61 -18.77 -0.93
N TYR A 123 18.27 -18.44 -2.05
CA TYR A 123 18.35 -19.31 -3.22
C TYR A 123 19.22 -20.54 -2.97
N GLU A 124 20.34 -20.38 -2.26
CA GLU A 124 21.18 -21.49 -1.79
C GLU A 124 20.39 -22.42 -0.84
N GLU A 125 19.64 -21.83 0.08
CA GLU A 125 18.77 -22.51 1.03
C GLU A 125 17.61 -23.25 0.33
N LEU A 126 16.98 -22.63 -0.67
CA LEU A 126 15.93 -23.26 -1.50
C LEU A 126 16.49 -24.39 -2.36
N ARG A 127 17.70 -24.27 -2.92
CA ARG A 127 18.39 -25.37 -3.63
C ARG A 127 18.75 -26.50 -2.68
N ARG A 128 19.12 -26.20 -1.43
CA ARG A 128 19.38 -27.19 -0.39
C ARG A 128 18.10 -27.93 -0.01
N ARG A 129 16.99 -27.22 0.20
CA ARG A 129 15.67 -27.79 0.49
C ARG A 129 15.09 -28.61 -0.65
N ARG A 130 15.28 -28.19 -1.90
CA ARG A 130 14.82 -28.96 -3.08
C ARG A 130 15.60 -30.27 -3.24
N ARG A 131 16.91 -30.28 -2.96
CA ARG A 131 17.72 -31.51 -2.90
C ARG A 131 17.31 -32.43 -1.74
N ALA A 132 16.92 -31.86 -0.59
CA ALA A 132 16.38 -32.62 0.53
C ALA A 132 15.00 -33.22 0.19
N HIS A 133 14.12 -32.46 -0.47
CA HIS A 133 12.81 -32.93 -0.91
C HIS A 133 12.88 -34.04 -1.96
N HIS A 134 13.82 -33.98 -2.91
CA HIS A 134 14.02 -35.09 -3.86
C HIS A 134 14.60 -36.35 -3.20
N ARG A 135 15.34 -36.22 -2.08
CA ARG A 135 15.78 -37.38 -1.29
C ARG A 135 14.67 -37.94 -0.38
N SER A 136 13.75 -37.10 0.09
CA SER A 136 12.61 -37.55 0.92
C SER A 136 11.42 -38.04 0.09
N ALA A 137 11.25 -37.55 -1.15
CA ALA A 137 10.19 -37.99 -2.05
C ALA A 137 10.42 -39.39 -2.66
N GLY A 138 11.59 -39.99 -2.42
CA GLY A 138 11.87 -41.41 -2.71
C GLY A 138 11.63 -42.34 -1.52
N MET A 139 11.17 -41.82 -0.37
CA MET A 139 10.58 -42.65 0.67
C MET A 139 9.07 -42.68 0.42
N ASP A 140 8.67 -43.64 -0.39
CA ASP A 140 7.27 -44.04 -0.49
C ASP A 140 6.73 -44.27 0.92
N PHE A 141 5.63 -43.58 1.18
CA PHE A 141 4.90 -43.56 2.43
C PHE A 141 4.26 -44.94 2.62
N ASP A 142 4.98 -45.86 3.27
CA ASP A 142 4.39 -47.10 3.76
C ASP A 142 3.33 -46.72 4.80
N ARG A 143 2.08 -47.03 4.45
CA ARG A 143 0.85 -46.42 4.92
C ARG A 143 0.36 -47.07 6.23
N ASP A 144 1.23 -47.33 7.21
CA ASP A 144 0.83 -48.17 8.37
C ASP A 144 1.36 -47.80 9.78
N HIS A 145 1.93 -46.61 10.03
CA HIS A 145 2.35 -46.24 11.41
C HIS A 145 1.86 -44.86 11.89
N PRO A 146 0.97 -44.79 12.92
CA PRO A 146 0.32 -43.53 13.31
C PRO A 146 1.12 -42.64 14.28
N PHE A 147 2.29 -43.04 14.77
CA PHE A 147 3.10 -42.21 15.67
C PHE A 147 4.60 -42.48 15.49
N GLY A 148 5.31 -41.64 14.74
CA GLY A 148 6.76 -41.79 14.54
C GLY A 148 7.43 -40.51 14.02
N PHE A 149 8.22 -39.89 14.89
CA PHE A 149 9.01 -38.68 14.65
C PHE A 149 10.13 -38.96 13.64
N ALA A 150 10.13 -38.30 12.48
CA ALA A 150 11.11 -38.53 11.41
C ALA A 150 12.44 -37.80 11.68
N SER A 151 13.38 -38.45 12.37
CA SER A 151 14.80 -38.06 12.42
C SER A 151 15.55 -38.67 11.23
N GLY A 152 15.75 -37.89 10.17
CA GLY A 152 16.46 -38.32 8.97
C GLY A 152 17.89 -37.78 8.88
N THR A 153 18.88 -38.60 9.25
CA THR A 153 20.22 -38.58 8.61
C THR A 153 20.77 -40.00 8.52
N PRO A 154 21.00 -40.56 7.32
CA PRO A 154 21.66 -41.85 7.16
C PRO A 154 23.17 -41.64 7.13
N GLY A 155 23.90 -42.34 8.00
CA GLY A 155 25.37 -42.47 7.89
C GLY A 155 26.21 -42.14 9.13
N ARG A 156 25.61 -41.84 10.29
CA ARG A 156 26.37 -41.74 11.55
C ARG A 156 25.86 -42.82 12.49
N GLU A 157 26.60 -43.91 12.59
CA GLU A 157 26.41 -44.91 13.65
C GLU A 157 26.56 -44.19 15.00
N TRP A 158 25.42 -43.91 15.64
CA TRP A 158 25.36 -43.19 16.91
C TRP A 158 25.62 -44.20 18.03
N THR A 159 26.88 -44.35 18.43
CA THR A 159 27.22 -45.10 19.65
C THR A 159 26.89 -44.20 20.84
N ALA A 160 25.66 -44.34 21.33
CA ALA A 160 25.18 -43.71 22.55
C ALA A 160 26.05 -44.12 23.74
N ARG A 161 27.13 -43.39 24.03
CA ARG A 161 27.78 -43.50 25.33
C ARG A 161 26.82 -42.89 26.37
N PRO A 162 26.48 -43.60 27.46
CA PRO A 162 25.45 -43.19 28.42
C PRO A 162 25.69 -41.79 29.02
N ASP A 163 26.94 -41.34 28.99
CA ASP A 163 27.46 -40.04 29.41
C ASP A 163 27.10 -38.84 28.51
N GLU A 164 26.43 -39.04 27.36
CA GLU A 164 25.98 -37.94 26.48
C GLU A 164 24.50 -37.57 26.65
N ARG A 165 23.66 -38.45 27.24
CA ARG A 165 22.20 -38.22 27.34
C ARG A 165 21.83 -36.97 28.14
N TRP A 166 22.59 -36.67 29.20
CA TRP A 166 22.38 -35.47 30.01
C TRP A 166 22.84 -34.19 29.29
N LYS A 167 23.81 -34.29 28.38
CA LYS A 167 24.27 -33.18 27.53
C LYS A 167 23.25 -32.87 26.44
N ASP A 168 22.65 -33.90 25.85
CA ASP A 168 21.57 -33.70 24.88
C ASP A 168 20.36 -33.05 25.53
N TRP A 169 19.98 -33.49 26.74
CA TRP A 169 18.90 -32.88 27.51
C TRP A 169 19.21 -31.43 27.87
N SER A 170 20.44 -31.09 28.27
CA SER A 170 20.79 -29.71 28.60
C SER A 170 20.77 -28.79 27.37
N ILE A 171 21.20 -29.26 26.19
CA ILE A 171 21.12 -28.49 24.94
C ILE A 171 19.65 -28.19 24.58
N ILE A 172 18.78 -29.19 24.69
CA ILE A 172 17.34 -29.01 24.41
C ILE A 172 16.71 -28.01 25.37
N PHE A 173 16.98 -28.11 26.68
CA PHE A 173 16.43 -27.17 27.66
C PHE A 173 16.94 -25.75 27.47
N VAL A 174 18.24 -25.56 27.25
CA VAL A 174 18.83 -24.23 27.04
C VAL A 174 18.29 -23.60 25.76
N GLY A 175 18.20 -24.37 24.67
CA GLY A 175 17.63 -23.89 23.42
C GLY A 175 16.15 -23.48 23.55
N THR A 176 15.36 -24.31 24.23
CA THR A 176 13.93 -24.04 24.46
C THR A 176 13.71 -22.83 25.38
N ALA A 177 14.50 -22.70 26.44
CA ALA A 177 14.44 -21.57 27.36
C ALA A 177 14.79 -20.24 26.66
N CYS A 178 15.86 -20.22 25.86
CA CYS A 178 16.22 -19.05 25.05
C CYS A 178 15.12 -18.67 24.07
N PHE A 179 14.49 -19.64 23.41
CA PHE A 179 13.40 -19.40 22.48
C PHE A 179 12.18 -18.78 23.18
N ILE A 180 11.78 -19.33 24.33
CA ILE A 180 10.65 -18.80 25.12
C ILE A 180 10.95 -17.38 25.61
N ILE A 181 12.14 -17.12 26.16
CA ILE A 181 12.51 -15.79 26.67
C ILE A 181 12.57 -14.75 25.54
N GLY A 182 13.08 -15.11 24.36
CA GLY A 182 13.15 -14.20 23.22
C GLY A 182 11.78 -13.87 22.60
N ILE A 183 10.83 -14.80 22.69
CA ILE A 183 9.50 -14.67 22.08
C ILE A 183 8.45 -14.11 23.05
N ALA A 184 8.65 -14.28 24.36
CA ALA A 184 7.73 -13.78 25.39
C ALA A 184 7.34 -12.29 25.25
N PRO A 185 8.24 -11.34 24.90
CA PRO A 185 7.87 -9.94 24.75
C PRO A 185 6.84 -9.69 23.63
N ILE A 186 6.85 -10.52 22.58
CA ILE A 186 5.94 -10.37 21.43
C ILE A 186 4.51 -10.76 21.83
N PHE A 187 4.36 -11.79 22.68
CA PHE A 187 3.06 -12.24 23.15
C PHE A 187 2.52 -11.42 24.32
N PHE A 188 3.39 -10.97 25.25
CA PHE A 188 2.97 -10.12 26.38
C PHE A 188 2.76 -8.64 26.02
N SER A 189 3.31 -8.16 24.90
CA SER A 189 3.08 -6.78 24.41
C SER A 189 1.77 -6.61 23.62
N HIS A 190 0.93 -7.65 23.52
CA HIS A 190 -0.39 -7.57 22.89
C HIS A 190 -1.44 -6.89 23.80
N SER A 191 -1.14 -5.68 24.28
CA SER A 191 -2.11 -4.78 24.94
C SER A 191 -2.43 -3.61 24.01
N SER A 192 -2.89 -3.92 22.79
CA SER A 192 -3.32 -2.92 21.80
C SER A 192 -4.82 -2.58 21.87
N ASP A 193 -5.59 -3.24 22.75
CA ASP A 193 -7.04 -3.02 22.85
C ASP A 193 -7.44 -1.67 23.45
N LYS A 194 -6.53 -0.98 24.15
CA LYS A 194 -6.84 0.30 24.80
C LYS A 194 -7.24 1.39 23.79
N ARG A 195 -6.70 1.35 22.56
CA ARG A 195 -7.03 2.31 21.50
C ARG A 195 -8.36 1.99 20.82
N HIS A 196 -8.72 0.72 20.71
CA HIS A 196 -10.00 0.31 20.14
C HIS A 196 -11.15 0.53 21.13
N MET A 197 -10.92 0.34 22.42
CA MET A 197 -11.91 0.59 23.46
C MET A 197 -12.31 2.07 23.55
N SER A 198 -11.36 3.01 23.51
CA SER A 198 -11.69 4.43 23.52
C SER A 198 -12.42 4.87 22.24
N ALA A 199 -12.04 4.32 21.08
CA ALA A 199 -12.74 4.57 19.83
C ALA A 199 -14.19 4.05 19.85
N VAL A 200 -14.42 2.85 20.42
CA VAL A 200 -15.76 2.28 20.58
C VAL A 200 -16.60 3.12 21.55
N GLN A 201 -16.02 3.57 22.66
CA GLN A 201 -16.71 4.43 23.62
C GLN A 201 -17.09 5.78 23.00
N ASN A 202 -16.17 6.44 22.29
CA ASN A 202 -16.45 7.70 21.59
C ASN A 202 -17.55 7.55 20.53
N LEU A 203 -17.55 6.42 19.79
CA LEU A 203 -18.56 6.16 18.78
C LEU A 203 -19.92 5.84 19.40
N ALA A 204 -19.96 5.10 20.52
CA ALA A 204 -21.19 4.86 21.28
C ALA A 204 -21.78 6.16 21.82
N GLN A 205 -20.93 7.02 22.39
CA GLN A 205 -21.32 8.34 22.90
C GLN A 205 -21.84 9.25 21.78
N ALA A 206 -21.14 9.33 20.64
CA ALA A 206 -21.60 10.13 19.50
C ALA A 206 -22.95 9.66 18.95
N ARG A 207 -23.24 8.34 19.00
CA ARG A 207 -24.53 7.79 18.58
C ARG A 207 -25.67 8.15 19.53
N SER A 208 -25.46 8.11 20.84
CA SER A 208 -26.49 8.51 21.81
C SER A 208 -26.81 10.00 21.71
N GLU A 209 -25.77 10.85 21.63
CA GLU A 209 -25.93 12.30 21.49
C GLU A 209 -26.67 12.66 20.19
N ALA A 210 -26.35 12.00 19.08
CA ALA A 210 -27.03 12.21 17.80
C ALA A 210 -28.52 11.79 17.85
N GLN A 211 -28.87 10.75 18.60
CA GLN A 211 -30.25 10.34 18.78
C GLN A 211 -31.05 11.36 19.62
N GLU A 212 -30.46 11.86 20.70
CA GLU A 212 -31.07 12.90 21.54
C GLU A 212 -31.32 14.18 20.76
N TYR A 213 -30.29 14.70 20.08
CA TYR A 213 -30.42 15.91 19.26
C TYR A 213 -31.40 15.70 18.09
N GLY A 214 -31.42 14.50 17.51
CA GLY A 214 -32.37 14.13 16.47
C GLY A 214 -33.83 14.13 16.98
N MET A 215 -34.07 13.67 18.20
CA MET A 215 -35.38 13.69 18.83
C MET A 215 -35.83 15.11 19.16
N GLU A 216 -34.94 15.94 19.70
CA GLU A 216 -35.22 17.35 20.01
C GLU A 216 -35.58 18.13 18.74
N ARG A 217 -34.79 17.97 17.66
CA ARG A 217 -35.08 18.61 16.38
C ARG A 217 -36.43 18.18 15.80
N ARG A 218 -36.80 16.90 15.95
CA ARG A 218 -38.13 16.41 15.52
C ARG A 218 -39.26 16.99 16.37
N ARG A 219 -39.06 17.19 17.68
CA ARG A 219 -40.06 17.82 18.57
C ARG A 219 -40.29 19.27 18.18
N GLU A 220 -39.21 20.02 17.95
CA GLU A 220 -39.27 21.41 17.50
C GLU A 220 -39.97 21.54 16.14
N ILE A 221 -39.65 20.67 15.18
CA ILE A 221 -40.33 20.64 13.87
C ILE A 221 -41.82 20.35 14.05
N ARG A 222 -42.20 19.34 14.83
CA ARG A 222 -43.63 19.02 15.08
C ARG A 222 -44.36 20.17 15.78
N ARG A 223 -43.68 20.92 16.63
CA ARG A 223 -44.25 22.12 17.26
C ARG A 223 -44.54 23.19 16.22
N ARG A 224 -43.54 23.55 15.41
CA ARG A 224 -43.71 24.55 14.33
C ARG A 224 -44.77 24.14 13.32
N VAL A 225 -44.82 22.86 12.93
CA VAL A 225 -45.85 22.35 12.01
C VAL A 225 -47.25 22.51 12.60
N ARG A 226 -47.45 22.26 13.90
CA ARG A 226 -48.76 22.46 14.56
C ARG A 226 -49.13 23.95 14.63
N GLU A 227 -48.18 24.82 14.94
CA GLU A 227 -48.38 26.27 14.94
C GLU A 227 -48.80 26.74 13.53
N TYR A 228 -48.13 26.28 12.47
CA TYR A 228 -48.50 26.59 11.09
C TYR A 228 -49.87 26.04 10.67
N GLN A 229 -50.25 24.86 11.15
CA GLN A 229 -51.57 24.27 10.87
C GLN A 229 -52.68 25.12 11.49
N LEU A 230 -52.52 25.55 12.74
CA LEU A 230 -53.48 26.44 13.41
C LEU A 230 -53.58 27.80 12.68
N GLU A 231 -52.46 28.38 12.26
CA GLU A 231 -52.47 29.62 11.48
C GLU A 231 -53.16 29.47 10.12
N GLN A 232 -53.00 28.31 9.46
CA GLN A 232 -53.73 28.02 8.21
C GLN A 232 -55.23 27.86 8.47
N GLU A 233 -55.62 27.12 9.50
CA GLU A 233 -57.03 26.95 9.88
C GLU A 233 -57.69 28.30 10.21
N GLU A 234 -56.99 29.21 10.90
CA GLU A 234 -57.48 30.57 11.16
C GLU A 234 -57.62 31.41 9.87
N ARG A 235 -56.66 31.31 8.94
CA ARG A 235 -56.73 32.03 7.65
C ARG A 235 -57.87 31.51 6.78
N ASP A 236 -58.03 30.20 6.73
CA ASP A 236 -59.10 29.53 5.97
C ASP A 236 -60.48 29.85 6.56
N ALA A 237 -60.60 29.91 7.88
CA ALA A 237 -61.83 30.32 8.57
C ALA A 237 -62.19 31.79 8.28
N ARG A 238 -61.21 32.71 8.30
CA ARG A 238 -61.44 34.12 7.92
C ARG A 238 -61.92 34.24 6.48
N CYS A 239 -61.24 33.60 5.54
CA CYS A 239 -61.62 33.64 4.12
C CYS A 239 -63.03 33.05 3.87
N SER A 240 -63.38 31.97 4.59
CA SER A 240 -64.72 31.35 4.53
C SER A 240 -65.84 32.28 5.05
N CYS A 241 -65.56 33.08 6.09
CA CYS A 241 -66.51 34.07 6.61
C CYS A 241 -66.71 35.26 5.67
N ASP A 242 -65.63 35.80 5.09
CA ASP A 242 -65.70 36.91 4.13
C ASP A 242 -66.53 36.52 2.90
N HIS A 243 -66.32 35.31 2.37
CA HIS A 243 -67.07 34.82 1.22
C HIS A 243 -68.57 34.58 1.48
N LYS A 244 -68.98 34.42 2.75
CA LYS A 244 -70.40 34.35 3.14
C LYS A 244 -71.04 35.72 3.33
N ALA A 245 -70.26 36.75 3.66
CA ALA A 245 -70.76 38.12 3.81
C ALA A 245 -71.10 38.78 2.46
N GLU A 246 -70.36 38.47 1.39
CA GLU A 246 -70.62 39.00 0.05
C GLU A 246 -71.84 38.38 -0.66
N ARG A 247 -72.39 37.27 -0.14
CA ARG A 247 -73.53 36.55 -0.75
C ARG A 247 -74.91 36.88 -0.16
N LYS A 248 -75.01 37.88 0.73
CA LYS A 248 -76.27 38.39 1.29
C LYS A 248 -76.51 39.82 0.86
#